data_AF-A0AA96V4U8-F1
#
_entry.id   AF-A0AA96V4U8-F1
#
_cell.length_a   1.000
_cell.length_b   1.000
_cell.length_c   1.000
_cell.angle_alpha   90.00
_cell.angle_beta   90.00
_cell.angle_gamma   90.00
#
_symmetry.space_group_name_H-M   'P 1'
#
loop_
_entity.id
_entity.type
_entity.pdbx_description
1 polymer ?
#
loop_
_entity_poly.entity_id
_entity_poly.type
_entity_poly.pdbx_seq_one_letter_code
_entity_poly.pdbx_strand_id
1 'polypeptide(L)'
;MDTIIILIAALIVCLAVFLLFFAFFARKMTKKQNELTFYEQDAGNKEYDLDLLLRDQAERLSYLAVLLQKYDADGKLQQTVADARDEEKTVAEHYKSIQSASRIMNSMIGKNPQIPENPMYAELMNEIENHARKIHEAKEKYNVAAKKYNEMIKSSSNDDISKKWGFEEKEILGSAPEADRPY
;
A
#
# COMPACT_ATOMS: atom_id res chain seq x y z
N MET A 1 -35.51 -59.89 -2.14
CA MET A 1 -35.72 -58.61 -2.85
C MET A 1 -35.69 -57.44 -1.88
N ASP A 2 -36.30 -57.56 -0.71
CA ASP A 2 -36.38 -56.46 0.28
C ASP A 2 -35.03 -55.99 0.82
N THR A 3 -34.07 -56.89 1.05
CA THR A 3 -32.71 -56.53 1.51
C THR A 3 -31.92 -55.70 0.51
N ILE A 4 -32.08 -55.95 -0.79
CA ILE A 4 -31.41 -55.19 -1.86
C ILE A 4 -32.03 -53.79 -1.95
N ILE A 5 -33.35 -53.69 -1.83
CA ILE A 5 -34.07 -52.41 -1.83
C ILE A 5 -33.65 -51.54 -0.63
N ILE A 6 -33.51 -52.14 0.56
CA ILE A 6 -33.05 -51.46 1.78
C ILE A 6 -31.61 -50.94 1.61
N LEU A 7 -30.70 -51.73 1.02
CA LEU A 7 -29.32 -51.31 0.78
C LEU A 7 -29.21 -50.15 -0.22
N ILE A 8 -30.00 -50.17 -1.29
CA ILE A 8 -30.04 -49.08 -2.28
C ILE A 8 -30.58 -47.79 -1.63
N ALA A 9 -31.66 -47.90 -0.83
CA ALA A 9 -32.21 -46.76 -0.10
C ALA A 9 -31.19 -46.15 0.88
N ALA A 10 -30.45 -46.99 1.62
CA ALA A 10 -29.39 -46.54 2.52
C ALA A 10 -28.25 -45.81 1.78
N LEU A 11 -27.85 -46.29 0.60
CA LEU A 11 -26.81 -45.67 -0.21
C LEU A 11 -27.22 -44.29 -0.72
N ILE A 12 -28.48 -44.14 -1.19
CA ILE A 12 -29.03 -42.85 -1.64
C ILE A 12 -29.07 -41.85 -0.48
N VAL A 13 -29.47 -42.29 0.72
CA VAL A 13 -29.50 -41.43 1.91
C VAL A 13 -28.08 -41.00 2.31
N CYS A 14 -27.11 -41.91 2.31
CA CYS A 14 -25.70 -41.57 2.58
C CYS A 14 -25.15 -40.58 1.54
N LEU A 15 -25.46 -40.76 0.26
CA LEU A 15 -25.04 -39.85 -0.80
C LEU A 15 -25.67 -38.46 -0.62
N ALA A 16 -26.96 -38.39 -0.28
CA ALA A 16 -27.65 -37.14 -0.03
C ALA A 16 -27.06 -36.39 1.17
N VAL A 17 -26.75 -37.09 2.27
CA VAL A 17 -26.08 -36.50 3.45
C VAL A 17 -24.67 -36.00 3.09
N PHE A 18 -23.92 -36.77 2.30
CA PHE A 18 -22.60 -36.38 1.84
C PHE A 18 -22.64 -35.11 0.96
N LEU A 19 -23.59 -35.04 0.02
CA LEU A 19 -23.78 -33.86 -0.83
C LEU A 19 -24.20 -32.62 -0.02
N LEU A 20 -25.06 -32.79 1.00
CA LEU A 20 -25.43 -31.70 1.89
C LEU A 20 -24.23 -31.21 2.73
N PHE A 21 -23.41 -32.13 3.23
CA PHE A 21 -22.17 -31.81 3.94
C PHE A 21 -21.18 -31.07 3.03
N PHE A 22 -21.00 -31.54 1.80
CA PHE A 22 -20.14 -30.89 0.81
C PHE A 22 -20.67 -29.50 0.43
N ALA A 23 -21.97 -29.34 0.19
CA ALA A 23 -22.59 -28.05 -0.10
C ALA A 23 -22.46 -27.06 1.07
N PHE A 24 -22.55 -27.53 2.32
CA PHE A 24 -22.34 -26.72 3.51
C PHE A 24 -20.87 -26.24 3.61
N PHE A 25 -19.90 -27.13 3.39
CA PHE A 25 -18.49 -26.78 3.37
C PHE A 25 -18.13 -25.82 2.22
N ALA A 26 -18.66 -26.08 1.01
CA ALA A 26 -18.45 -25.23 -0.15
C ALA A 26 -18.96 -23.80 0.09
N ARG A 27 -20.17 -23.64 0.65
CA ARG A 27 -20.71 -22.31 1.01
C ARG A 27 -19.87 -21.56 2.04
N LYS A 28 -19.26 -22.28 2.99
CA LYS A 28 -18.40 -21.67 4.01
C LYS A 28 -17.07 -21.20 3.42
N MET A 29 -16.51 -21.95 2.45
CA MET A 29 -15.30 -21.54 1.74
C MET A 29 -15.54 -20.32 0.83
N THR A 30 -16.64 -20.28 0.08
CA THR A 30 -16.93 -19.15 -0.82
C THR A 30 -17.09 -17.81 -0.09
N LYS A 31 -17.64 -17.81 1.14
CA LYS A 31 -17.77 -16.58 1.94
C LYS A 31 -16.41 -16.02 2.36
N LYS A 32 -15.51 -16.88 2.87
CA LYS A 32 -14.16 -16.47 3.28
C LYS A 32 -13.34 -15.95 2.11
N GLN A 33 -13.47 -16.58 0.94
CA GLN A 33 -12.79 -16.14 -0.28
C GLN A 33 -13.28 -14.75 -0.71
N ASN A 34 -14.59 -14.51 -0.71
CA ASN A 34 -15.15 -13.19 -1.03
C ASN A 34 -14.70 -12.10 -0.06
N GLU A 35 -14.64 -12.40 1.24
CA GLU A 35 -14.14 -11.45 2.25
C GLU A 35 -12.65 -11.14 2.04
N LEU A 36 -11.82 -12.15 1.76
CA LEU A 36 -10.40 -11.94 1.50
C LEU A 36 -10.15 -11.10 0.24
N THR A 37 -10.85 -11.41 -0.86
CA THR A 37 -10.80 -10.61 -2.09
C THR A 37 -11.27 -9.18 -1.86
N PHE A 38 -12.28 -8.96 -1.01
CA PHE A 38 -12.72 -7.61 -0.67
C PHE A 38 -11.61 -6.81 0.03
N TYR A 39 -10.94 -7.39 1.04
CA TYR A 39 -9.86 -6.69 1.75
C TYR A 39 -8.61 -6.50 0.87
N GLU A 40 -8.32 -7.44 -0.02
CA GLU A 40 -7.27 -7.31 -1.02
C GLU A 40 -7.54 -6.12 -1.96
N GLN A 41 -8.77 -6.03 -2.48
CA GLN A 41 -9.19 -4.94 -3.36
C GLN A 41 -9.18 -3.59 -2.63
N ASP A 42 -9.66 -3.54 -1.37
CA ASP A 42 -9.63 -2.30 -0.58
C ASP A 42 -8.20 -1.83 -0.36
N ALA A 43 -7.29 -2.72 0.07
CA ALA A 43 -5.90 -2.37 0.26
C ALA A 43 -5.21 -1.98 -1.05
N GLY A 44 -5.49 -2.67 -2.17
CA GLY A 44 -4.99 -2.33 -3.49
C GLY A 44 -5.47 -0.97 -4.01
N ASN A 45 -6.74 -0.62 -3.77
CA ASN A 45 -7.27 0.70 -4.12
C ASN A 45 -6.59 1.81 -3.32
N LYS A 46 -6.36 1.59 -2.01
CA LYS A 46 -5.65 2.56 -1.16
C LYS A 46 -4.18 2.69 -1.51
N GLU A 47 -3.55 1.60 -1.93
CA GLU A 47 -2.19 1.58 -2.44
C GLU A 47 -2.07 2.41 -3.72
N TYR A 48 -3.00 2.22 -4.66
CA TYR A 48 -3.07 3.00 -5.89
C TYR A 48 -3.30 4.49 -5.63
N ASP A 49 -4.26 4.84 -4.76
CA ASP A 49 -4.52 6.23 -4.35
C ASP A 49 -3.25 6.87 -3.77
N LEU A 50 -2.49 6.11 -2.96
CA LEU A 50 -1.24 6.58 -2.37
C LEU A 50 -0.14 6.75 -3.43
N ASP A 51 0.02 5.79 -4.34
CA ASP A 51 1.05 5.86 -5.38
C ASP A 51 0.88 7.09 -6.28
N LEU A 52 -0.36 7.40 -6.66
CA LEU A 52 -0.65 8.62 -7.44
C LEU A 52 -0.19 9.89 -6.71
N LEU A 53 -0.42 9.97 -5.39
CA LEU A 53 0.05 11.10 -4.59
C LEU A 53 1.58 11.11 -4.47
N LEU A 54 2.24 9.95 -4.38
CA LEU A 54 3.70 9.90 -4.36
C LEU A 54 4.29 10.38 -5.69
N ARG A 55 3.70 9.99 -6.81
CA ARG A 55 4.11 10.43 -8.16
C ARG A 55 3.99 11.95 -8.31
N ASP A 56 2.84 12.53 -7.95
CA ASP A 56 2.66 13.98 -8.02
C ASP A 56 3.59 14.72 -7.03
N GLN A 57 3.91 14.13 -5.87
CA GLN A 57 4.92 14.69 -4.98
C GLN A 57 6.33 14.65 -5.57
N ALA A 58 6.70 13.58 -6.27
CA ALA A 58 7.99 13.47 -6.95
C ALA A 58 8.16 14.59 -7.99
N GLU A 59 7.10 14.90 -8.73
CA GLU A 59 7.10 16.00 -9.70
C GLU A 59 7.26 17.37 -9.01
N ARG A 60 6.53 17.63 -7.93
CA ARG A 60 6.68 18.89 -7.15
C ARG A 60 8.07 19.05 -6.58
N LEU A 61 8.64 17.98 -6.03
CA LEU A 61 10.02 17.95 -5.57
C LEU A 61 11.00 18.22 -6.72
N SER A 62 10.71 17.76 -7.94
CA SER A 62 11.55 18.06 -9.10
C SER A 62 11.56 19.54 -9.47
N TYR A 63 10.44 20.25 -9.36
CA TYR A 63 10.41 21.70 -9.54
C TYR A 63 11.24 22.42 -8.47
N LEU A 64 11.20 21.93 -7.23
CA LEU A 64 12.01 22.50 -6.15
C LEU A 64 13.50 22.22 -6.39
N ALA A 65 13.82 21.04 -6.91
CA ALA A 65 15.19 20.66 -7.25
C ALA A 65 15.82 21.57 -8.30
N VAL A 66 15.05 22.09 -9.26
CA VAL A 66 15.52 23.08 -10.23
C VAL A 66 15.95 24.37 -9.53
N LEU A 67 15.16 24.85 -8.57
CA LEU A 67 15.49 26.05 -7.79
C LEU A 67 16.72 25.84 -6.90
N LEU A 68 16.89 24.61 -6.40
CA LEU A 68 18.00 24.21 -5.54
C LEU A 68 19.26 23.77 -6.30
N GLN A 69 19.19 23.58 -7.62
CA GLN A 69 20.25 22.97 -8.44
C GLN A 69 21.61 23.65 -8.25
N LYS A 70 21.64 24.98 -8.16
CA LYS A 70 22.88 25.74 -7.96
C LYS A 70 23.59 25.48 -6.63
N TYR A 71 22.89 24.86 -5.67
CA TYR A 71 23.41 24.46 -4.36
C TYR A 71 23.76 22.96 -4.28
N ASP A 72 23.45 22.18 -5.32
CA ASP A 72 23.70 20.74 -5.40
C ASP A 72 25.05 20.44 -6.07
N ALA A 73 26.15 20.84 -5.41
CA ALA A 73 27.50 20.67 -5.96
C ALA A 73 27.87 19.20 -6.26
N ASP A 74 27.31 18.26 -5.49
CA ASP A 74 27.58 16.82 -5.61
C ASP A 74 26.60 16.09 -6.55
N GLY A 75 25.57 16.77 -7.07
CA GLY A 75 24.51 16.13 -7.88
C GLY A 75 23.59 15.17 -7.12
N LYS A 76 23.70 15.10 -5.78
CA LYS A 76 22.96 14.15 -4.93
C LYS A 76 21.48 14.44 -4.92
N LEU A 77 21.09 15.71 -4.98
CA LEU A 77 19.68 16.09 -5.03
C LEU A 77 19.05 15.61 -6.33
N GLN A 78 19.72 15.86 -7.46
CA GLN A 78 19.24 15.42 -8.78
C GLN A 78 19.10 13.90 -8.86
N GLN A 79 20.08 13.15 -8.32
CA GLN A 79 19.99 11.69 -8.28
C GLN A 79 18.81 11.22 -7.42
N THR A 80 18.61 11.81 -6.25
CA THR A 80 17.54 11.38 -5.33
C THR A 80 16.15 11.76 -5.85
N VAL A 81 16.03 12.85 -6.60
CA VAL A 81 14.79 13.27 -7.25
C VAL A 81 14.49 12.39 -8.47
N ALA A 82 15.51 12.04 -9.27
CA ALA A 82 15.35 11.09 -10.36
C ALA A 82 14.90 9.72 -9.82
N ASP A 83 15.51 9.27 -8.73
CA ASP A 83 15.14 8.07 -8.00
C ASP A 83 13.70 8.15 -7.45
N ALA A 84 13.27 9.31 -6.95
CA ALA A 84 11.89 9.52 -6.50
C ALA A 84 10.87 9.57 -7.65
N ARG A 85 11.29 9.82 -8.89
CA ARG A 85 10.40 9.82 -10.07
C ARG A 85 10.36 8.49 -10.81
N ASP A 86 11.12 7.51 -10.34
CA ASP A 86 11.17 6.20 -10.95
C ASP A 86 9.82 5.48 -10.81
N GLU A 87 9.16 5.28 -11.95
CA GLU A 87 7.82 4.73 -12.03
C GLU A 87 7.77 3.21 -11.83
N GLU A 88 8.92 2.53 -11.89
CA GLU A 88 9.02 1.07 -11.75
C GLU A 88 9.04 0.61 -10.27
N LYS A 89 9.06 1.55 -9.34
CA LYS A 89 9.15 1.29 -7.91
C LYS A 89 7.86 0.80 -7.29
N THR A 90 8.01 -0.04 -6.27
CA THR A 90 6.91 -0.31 -5.34
C THR A 90 6.53 0.97 -4.58
N VAL A 91 5.29 1.04 -4.10
CA VAL A 91 4.82 2.18 -3.28
C VAL A 91 5.72 2.42 -2.07
N ALA A 92 6.24 1.35 -1.46
CA ALA A 92 7.14 1.45 -0.32
C ALA A 92 8.50 2.07 -0.66
N GLU A 93 9.10 1.66 -1.78
CA GLU A 93 10.35 2.24 -2.28
C GLU A 93 10.13 3.69 -2.70
N HIS A 94 9.05 3.96 -3.40
CA HIS A 94 8.68 5.30 -3.84
C HIS A 94 8.51 6.24 -2.63
N TYR A 95 7.79 5.82 -1.60
CA TYR A 95 7.65 6.56 -0.35
C TYR A 95 9.00 6.85 0.33
N LYS A 96 9.91 5.87 0.37
CA LYS A 96 11.26 6.04 0.93
C LYS A 96 12.09 7.05 0.11
N SER A 97 12.02 7.00 -1.21
CA SER A 97 12.72 7.94 -2.10
C SER A 97 12.21 9.37 -1.95
N ILE A 98 10.89 9.56 -1.82
CA ILE A 98 10.28 10.88 -1.52
C ILE A 98 10.82 11.42 -0.19
N GLN A 99 10.82 10.62 0.87
CA GLN A 99 11.37 11.06 2.17
C GLN A 99 12.84 11.43 2.07
N SER A 100 13.64 10.64 1.34
CA SER A 100 15.07 10.92 1.12
C SER A 100 15.26 12.27 0.42
N ALA A 101 14.53 12.50 -0.68
CA ALA A 101 14.58 13.74 -1.43
C ALA A 101 14.22 14.95 -0.55
N SER A 102 13.10 14.86 0.19
CA SER A 102 12.67 15.93 1.11
C SER A 102 13.71 16.22 2.19
N ARG A 103 14.35 15.21 2.78
CA ARG A 103 15.41 15.42 3.80
C ARG A 103 16.63 16.15 3.22
N ILE A 104 17.07 15.78 2.01
CA ILE A 104 18.19 16.45 1.34
C ILE A 104 17.84 17.91 1.04
N MET A 105 16.65 18.17 0.49
CA MET A 105 16.18 19.52 0.19
C MET A 105 16.12 20.38 1.46
N ASN A 106 15.53 19.86 2.54
CA ASN A 106 15.47 20.56 3.83
C ASN A 106 16.87 20.89 4.37
N SER A 107 17.83 19.98 4.23
CA SER A 107 19.23 20.24 4.61
C SER A 107 19.85 21.36 3.78
N MET A 108 19.57 21.40 2.47
CA MET A 108 20.07 22.46 1.59
C MET A 108 19.45 23.82 1.91
N ILE A 109 18.14 23.86 2.15
CA ILE A 109 17.41 25.06 2.56
C ILE A 109 17.97 25.59 3.88
N GLY A 110 18.16 24.73 4.88
CA GLY A 110 18.70 25.12 6.19
C GLY A 110 20.12 25.69 6.13
N LYS A 111 20.93 25.30 5.13
CA LYS A 111 22.29 25.82 4.90
C LYS A 111 22.33 27.10 4.07
N ASN A 112 21.23 27.46 3.40
CA ASN A 112 21.17 28.55 2.43
C ASN A 112 19.94 29.43 2.71
N PRO A 113 20.03 30.36 3.68
CA PRO A 113 18.90 31.18 4.15
C PRO A 113 18.33 32.13 3.09
N GLN A 114 19.02 32.34 1.97
CA GLN A 114 18.55 33.12 0.83
C GLN A 114 17.54 32.38 -0.06
N ILE A 115 17.35 31.07 0.13
CA ILE A 115 16.37 30.28 -0.66
C ILE A 115 14.93 30.71 -0.35
N PRO A 116 14.51 30.82 0.94
CA PRO A 116 13.17 31.33 1.29
C PRO A 116 12.82 32.71 0.77
N GLU A 117 13.81 33.54 0.42
CA GLU A 117 13.59 34.87 -0.14
C GLU A 117 13.10 34.83 -1.60
N ASN A 118 13.22 33.68 -2.27
CA ASN A 118 12.71 33.52 -3.63
C ASN A 118 11.16 33.46 -3.61
N PRO A 119 10.47 34.34 -4.35
CA PRO A 119 9.00 34.34 -4.39
C PRO A 119 8.38 33.01 -4.84
N MET A 120 9.04 32.27 -5.75
CA MET A 120 8.57 30.96 -6.22
C MET A 120 8.74 29.87 -5.15
N TYR A 121 9.65 30.04 -4.20
CA TYR A 121 9.89 29.04 -3.17
C TYR A 121 8.70 28.91 -2.22
N ALA A 122 8.13 30.04 -1.78
CA ALA A 122 7.03 30.04 -0.82
C ALA A 122 5.78 29.35 -1.37
N GLU A 123 5.44 29.63 -2.64
CA GLU A 123 4.31 28.99 -3.31
C GLU A 123 4.52 27.48 -3.45
N LEU A 124 5.69 27.07 -3.95
CA LEU A 124 6.02 25.67 -4.16
C LEU A 124 6.08 24.87 -2.85
N MET A 125 6.64 25.45 -1.79
CA MET A 125 6.67 24.80 -0.47
C MET A 125 5.27 24.60 0.11
N ASN A 126 4.40 25.59 -0.02
CA ASN A 126 3.01 25.45 0.43
C ASN A 126 2.32 24.29 -0.32
N GLU A 127 2.50 24.18 -1.64
CA GLU A 127 1.97 23.05 -2.39
C GLU A 127 2.54 21.69 -1.95
N ILE A 128 3.87 21.62 -1.77
CA ILE A 128 4.58 20.42 -1.31
C ILE A 128 4.08 19.98 0.07
N GLU A 129 3.88 20.92 1.00
CA GLU A 129 3.38 20.64 2.35
C GLU A 129 1.91 20.22 2.33
N ASN A 130 1.07 20.92 1.57
CA ASN A 130 -0.34 20.55 1.37
C ASN A 130 -0.46 19.12 0.85
N HIS A 131 0.42 18.75 -0.08
CA HIS A 131 0.43 17.44 -0.69
C HIS A 131 1.05 16.36 0.23
N ALA A 132 2.09 16.69 1.00
CA ALA A 132 2.65 15.82 2.03
C ALA A 132 1.60 15.43 3.09
N ARG A 133 0.71 16.35 3.47
CA ARG A 133 -0.41 16.04 4.39
C ARG A 133 -1.40 15.05 3.78
N LYS A 134 -1.74 15.20 2.49
CA LYS A 134 -2.59 14.24 1.77
C LYS A 134 -1.94 12.86 1.71
N ILE A 135 -0.64 12.80 1.43
CA ILE A 135 0.14 11.55 1.45
C ILE A 135 0.08 10.92 2.84
N HIS A 136 0.26 11.71 3.90
CA HIS A 136 0.19 11.19 5.27
C HIS A 136 -1.17 10.53 5.55
N GLU A 137 -2.27 11.23 5.23
CA GLU A 137 -3.62 10.67 5.40
C GLU A 137 -3.86 9.42 4.55
N ALA A 138 -3.41 9.42 3.29
CA ALA A 138 -3.53 8.28 2.38
C ALA A 138 -2.72 7.07 2.87
N LYS A 139 -1.50 7.31 3.37
CA LYS A 139 -0.62 6.30 3.97
C LYS A 139 -1.27 5.66 5.20
N GLU A 140 -1.87 6.44 6.09
CA GLU A 140 -2.60 5.87 7.25
C GLU A 140 -3.80 5.02 6.81
N LYS A 141 -4.57 5.47 5.81
CA LYS A 141 -5.67 4.68 5.24
C LYS A 141 -5.17 3.36 4.61
N TYR A 142 -4.10 3.43 3.83
CA TYR A 142 -3.44 2.26 3.26
C TYR A 142 -2.95 1.30 4.35
N ASN A 143 -2.22 1.78 5.35
CA ASN A 143 -1.70 0.95 6.43
C ASN A 143 -2.81 0.25 7.21
N VAL A 144 -3.94 0.93 7.46
CA VAL A 144 -5.11 0.31 8.10
C VAL A 144 -5.71 -0.80 7.23
N ALA A 145 -5.87 -0.55 5.92
CA ALA A 145 -6.42 -1.54 4.98
C ALA A 145 -5.48 -2.74 4.82
N ALA A 146 -4.18 -2.50 4.59
CA ALA A 146 -3.15 -3.52 4.49
C ALA A 146 -3.05 -4.36 5.77
N LYS A 147 -3.15 -3.74 6.96
CA LYS A 147 -3.17 -4.48 8.23
C LYS A 147 -4.37 -5.40 8.33
N LYS A 148 -5.57 -4.93 8.00
CA LYS A 148 -6.80 -5.77 8.00
C LYS A 148 -6.68 -6.93 7.02
N TYR A 149 -6.15 -6.68 5.82
CA TYR A 149 -5.89 -7.71 4.83
C TYR A 149 -4.89 -8.76 5.33
N ASN A 150 -3.75 -8.31 5.89
CA ASN A 150 -2.73 -9.20 6.44
C ASN A 150 -3.26 -10.02 7.64
N GLU A 151 -4.09 -9.43 8.51
CA GLU A 151 -4.79 -10.14 9.58
C GLU A 151 -5.76 -11.20 9.04
N MET A 152 -6.44 -10.92 7.93
CA MET A 152 -7.35 -11.86 7.27
C MET A 152 -6.58 -13.04 6.65
N ILE A 153 -5.45 -12.77 5.99
CA ILE A 153 -4.56 -13.80 5.46
C ILE A 153 -4.09 -14.74 6.59
N LYS A 154 -3.62 -14.18 7.71
CA LYS A 154 -3.09 -14.92 8.88
C LYS A 154 -4.17 -15.68 9.66
N SER A 155 -5.36 -15.11 9.81
CA SER A 155 -6.46 -15.76 10.53
C SER A 155 -7.11 -16.90 9.75
N SER A 156 -6.80 -17.05 8.46
CA SER A 156 -7.28 -18.14 7.61
C SER A 156 -6.57 -19.48 7.87
N SER A 157 -6.06 -19.76 9.09
CA SER A 157 -5.64 -21.06 9.68
C SER A 157 -4.82 -22.07 8.83
N ASN A 158 -4.40 -21.71 7.63
CA ASN A 158 -3.63 -22.49 6.70
C ASN A 158 -2.81 -21.48 5.91
N ASP A 159 -1.70 -21.01 6.48
CA ASP A 159 -0.70 -20.19 5.79
C ASP A 159 -0.27 -20.82 4.44
N ASP A 160 -0.46 -22.14 4.29
CA ASP A 160 -0.25 -22.89 3.05
C ASP A 160 -1.35 -22.74 1.99
N ILE A 161 -2.61 -22.52 2.36
CA ILE A 161 -3.72 -22.37 1.38
C ILE A 161 -3.75 -20.96 0.83
N SER A 162 -3.58 -19.94 1.68
CA SER A 162 -3.53 -18.54 1.26
C SER A 162 -2.40 -18.30 0.26
N LYS A 163 -1.21 -18.86 0.52
CA LYS A 163 -0.07 -18.83 -0.41
C LYS A 163 -0.32 -19.65 -1.67
N LYS A 164 -0.94 -20.83 -1.58
CA LYS A 164 -1.32 -21.64 -2.76
C LYS A 164 -2.36 -20.95 -3.65
N TRP A 165 -3.13 -20.01 -3.10
CA TRP A 165 -4.11 -19.22 -3.84
C TRP A 165 -3.57 -17.85 -4.28
N GLY A 166 -2.29 -17.55 -4.02
CA GLY A 166 -1.62 -16.35 -4.50
C GLY A 166 -1.85 -15.08 -3.66
N PHE A 167 -2.41 -15.20 -2.45
CA PHE A 167 -2.55 -14.06 -1.54
C PHE A 167 -1.26 -13.84 -0.77
N GLU A 168 -0.67 -12.65 -0.92
CA GLU A 168 0.60 -12.27 -0.28
C GLU A 168 0.39 -11.09 0.66
N GLU A 169 1.11 -11.06 1.78
CA GLU A 169 1.02 -9.93 2.72
C GLU A 169 1.48 -8.63 2.06
N LYS A 170 0.76 -7.53 2.33
CA LYS A 170 1.13 -6.19 1.90
C LYS A 170 2.12 -5.55 2.88
N GLU A 171 3.15 -4.87 2.37
CA GLU A 171 4.11 -4.13 3.21
C GLU A 171 3.39 -2.97 3.92
N ILE A 172 3.52 -2.90 5.24
CA ILE A 172 3.05 -1.75 6.02
C ILE A 172 4.12 -0.67 5.93
N LEU A 173 3.74 0.51 5.44
CA LEU A 173 4.64 1.64 5.38
C LEU A 173 4.87 2.15 6.79
N GLY A 174 6.13 2.40 7.17
CA GLY A 174 6.51 2.74 8.54
C GLY A 174 5.54 3.72 9.22
N SER A 175 5.18 3.42 10.48
CA SER A 175 4.57 4.40 11.37
C SER A 175 5.54 5.57 11.44
N ALA A 176 5.07 6.79 11.16
CA ALA A 176 5.90 7.94 11.49
C ALA A 176 6.23 7.81 12.98
N PRO A 177 7.51 7.84 13.41
CA PRO A 177 7.77 8.36 14.74
C PRO A 177 7.12 9.74 14.76
N GLU A 178 6.43 10.08 15.84
CA GLU A 178 5.72 11.35 16.08
C GLU A 178 6.56 12.63 15.83
N ALA A 179 7.84 12.49 15.48
CA ALA A 179 8.82 13.53 15.17
C ALA A 179 8.93 13.90 13.67
N ASP A 180 8.37 13.12 12.74
CA ASP A 180 8.46 13.36 11.28
C ASP A 180 7.17 13.98 10.72
N ARG A 181 6.62 15.00 11.40
CA ARG A 181 5.72 15.94 10.71
C ARG A 181 6.57 16.75 9.74
N PRO A 182 6.27 16.79 8.43
CA PRO A 182 6.67 17.94 7.65
C PRO A 182 5.72 19.07 8.08
N TYR A 183 6.08 19.74 9.16
CA TYR A 183 5.40 20.89 9.77
C TYR A 183 3.89 20.69 10.05
#